data_AF-A0A7Y2MWX8-F1
#
_entry.id   AF-A0A7Y2MWX8-F1
#
_cell.length_a   1.000
_cell.length_b   1.000
_cell.length_c   1.000
_cell.angle_alpha   90.00
_cell.angle_beta   90.00
_cell.angle_gamma   90.00
#
_symmetry.space_group_name_H-M   'P 1'
#
loop_
_entity.id
_entity.type
_entity.pdbx_description
1 polymer ?
#
loop_
_entity_poly.entity_id
_entity_poly.type
_entity_poly.pdbx_seq_one_letter_code
_entity_poly.pdbx_strand_id
1 'polypeptide(L)'
;MGNSQIRELLGKLQEEIRKTDLDDDTRSLVRDLDADIHDLLDPEEHETDRDSVVEKARALETSFASEHPTIERFVREVIDALVRMGI
;
A
#
# COMPACT_ATOMS: atom_id res chain seq x y z
N MET A 1 -8.53 -15.32 4.70
CA MET A 1 -8.20 -14.47 5.87
C MET A 1 -7.30 -13.30 5.49
N GLY A 2 -6.29 -13.47 4.62
CA GLY A 2 -5.35 -12.38 4.31
C GLY A 2 -5.98 -11.12 3.69
N ASN A 3 -6.95 -11.25 2.77
CA ASN A 3 -7.47 -10.13 1.97
C ASN A 3 -8.15 -9.06 2.84
N SER A 4 -8.87 -9.50 3.88
CA SER A 4 -9.52 -8.60 4.85
C SER A 4 -8.50 -7.86 5.72
N GLN A 5 -7.38 -8.49 6.05
CA GLN A 5 -6.31 -7.86 6.84
C GLN A 5 -5.61 -6.76 6.04
N ILE A 6 -5.32 -7.01 4.75
CA ILE A 6 -4.74 -6.00 3.85
C ILE A 6 -5.66 -4.78 3.72
N ARG A 7 -6.96 -5.00 3.48
CA ARG A 7 -7.93 -3.87 3.42
C ARG A 7 -7.98 -3.07 4.72
N GLU A 8 -7.85 -3.73 5.88
CA GLU A 8 -7.81 -3.01 7.16
C GLU A 8 -6.53 -2.18 7.31
N LEU A 9 -5.38 -2.72 6.91
CA LEU A 9 -4.10 -2.02 6.94
C LEU A 9 -4.10 -0.82 5.99
N LEU A 10 -4.62 -0.99 4.78
CA LEU A 10 -4.78 0.09 3.80
C LEU A 10 -5.71 1.20 4.30
N GLY A 11 -6.83 0.84 4.94
CA GLY A 11 -7.71 1.82 5.57
C GLY A 11 -7.00 2.63 6.65
N LYS A 12 -6.19 1.99 7.50
CA LYS A 12 -5.39 2.66 8.53
C LYS A 12 -4.31 3.55 7.92
N LEU A 13 -3.60 3.06 6.90
CA LEU A 13 -2.59 3.82 6.15
C LEU A 13 -3.21 5.09 5.55
N GLN A 14 -4.36 4.96 4.90
CA GLN A 14 -5.06 6.09 4.29
C GLN A 14 -5.55 7.10 5.34
N GLU A 15 -6.00 6.64 6.51
CA GLU A 15 -6.39 7.53 7.62
C GLU A 15 -5.19 8.32 8.15
N GLU A 16 -4.04 7.67 8.36
CA GLU A 16 -2.81 8.33 8.82
C GLU A 16 -2.28 9.32 7.79
N ILE A 17 -2.36 9.01 6.51
CA ILE A 17 -2.03 9.90 5.39
C ILE A 17 -2.95 11.13 5.33
N ARG A 18 -4.22 10.98 5.71
CA ARG A 18 -5.16 12.13 5.79
C ARG A 18 -4.88 13.03 6.98
N LYS A 19 -4.44 12.45 8.11
CA LYS A 19 -4.03 13.22 9.30
C LYS A 19 -2.68 13.90 9.13
N THR A 20 -1.82 13.30 8.31
CA THR A 20 -0.49 13.79 8.01
C THR A 20 -0.54 14.77 6.84
N ASP A 21 0.18 15.88 6.95
CA ASP A 21 0.37 16.79 5.82
C ASP A 21 1.41 16.16 4.89
N LEU A 22 0.92 15.67 3.75
CA LEU A 22 1.70 14.99 2.72
C LEU A 22 1.51 15.74 1.42
N ASP A 23 2.58 15.83 0.64
CA ASP A 23 2.54 16.41 -0.69
C ASP A 23 1.54 15.67 -1.58
N ASP A 24 0.95 16.38 -2.53
CA ASP A 24 -0.05 15.84 -3.44
C ASP A 24 0.47 14.65 -4.25
N ASP A 25 1.76 14.68 -4.63
CA ASP A 25 2.43 13.58 -5.33
C ASP A 25 2.40 12.28 -4.49
N THR A 26 2.81 12.37 -3.22
CA THR A 26 2.85 11.23 -2.31
C THR A 26 1.44 10.70 -2.01
N ARG A 27 0.46 11.59 -1.86
CA ARG A 27 -0.95 11.20 -1.71
C ARG A 27 -1.49 10.51 -2.96
N SER A 28 -1.07 10.92 -4.16
CA SER A 28 -1.45 10.27 -5.40
C SER A 28 -0.90 8.85 -5.45
N LEU A 29 0.40 8.69 -5.19
CA LEU A 29 1.07 7.38 -5.23
C LEU A 29 0.43 6.36 -4.28
N VAL A 30 0.03 6.78 -3.07
CA VAL A 30 -0.64 5.86 -2.12
C VAL A 30 -2.05 5.50 -2.59
N ARG A 31 -2.79 6.43 -3.20
CA ARG A 31 -4.10 6.11 -3.79
C ARG A 31 -3.98 5.13 -4.95
N ASP A 32 -2.95 5.28 -5.78
CA ASP A 32 -2.68 4.37 -6.88
C ASP A 32 -2.32 2.97 -6.35
N LEU A 33 -1.47 2.89 -5.31
CA LEU A 33 -1.14 1.63 -4.65
C LEU A 33 -2.37 0.94 -4.04
N ASP A 34 -3.24 1.71 -3.38
CA ASP A 34 -4.47 1.19 -2.78
C ASP A 34 -5.39 0.59 -3.85
N ALA A 35 -5.57 1.27 -4.99
CA ALA A 35 -6.34 0.78 -6.12
C ALA A 35 -5.73 -0.48 -6.73
N ASP A 36 -4.41 -0.50 -6.97
CA ASP A 36 -3.70 -1.65 -7.52
C ASP A 36 -3.82 -2.89 -6.62
N ILE A 37 -3.73 -2.71 -5.29
CA ILE A 37 -3.92 -3.80 -4.33
C ILE A 37 -5.38 -4.25 -4.33
N HIS A 38 -6.34 -3.33 -4.40
CA HIS A 38 -7.76 -3.67 -4.50
C HIS A 38 -8.06 -4.53 -5.73
N ASP A 39 -7.47 -4.21 -6.89
CA ASP A 39 -7.58 -5.00 -8.11
C ASP A 39 -6.89 -6.37 -7.98
N LEU A 40 -5.73 -6.44 -7.32
CA LEU A 40 -5.06 -7.72 -7.04
C LEU A 40 -5.89 -8.66 -6.17
N LEU A 41 -6.67 -8.11 -5.24
CA LEU A 41 -7.55 -8.87 -4.36
C LEU A 41 -8.83 -9.35 -5.06
N ASP A 42 -9.19 -8.76 -6.19
CA ASP A 42 -10.35 -9.07 -7.04
C ASP A 42 -9.89 -9.51 -8.46
N PRO A 43 -9.33 -10.73 -8.59
CA PRO A 43 -8.66 -11.18 -9.81
C PRO A 43 -9.62 -11.50 -10.98
N GLU A 44 -10.91 -11.17 -10.90
CA GLU A 44 -11.89 -11.53 -11.93
C GLU A 44 -11.75 -10.69 -13.21
N GLU A 45 -11.05 -9.54 -13.21
CA GLU A 45 -11.03 -8.64 -14.39
C GLU A 45 -9.66 -8.07 -14.82
N HIS A 46 -8.58 -8.15 -14.03
CA HIS A 46 -7.31 -7.48 -14.40
C HIS A 46 -6.03 -8.29 -14.12
N GLU A 47 -5.15 -8.41 -15.12
CA GLU A 47 -3.73 -8.81 -14.97
C GLU A 47 -2.93 -7.64 -14.37
N THR A 48 -3.25 -7.25 -13.13
CA THR A 48 -2.39 -6.32 -12.39
C THR A 48 -1.10 -7.06 -12.01
N ASP A 49 0.03 -6.49 -12.44
CA ASP A 49 1.34 -7.10 -12.28
C ASP A 49 1.78 -7.02 -10.80
N ARG A 50 1.80 -8.18 -10.15
CA ARG A 50 2.01 -8.35 -8.71
C ARG A 50 3.31 -7.74 -8.24
N ASP A 51 4.38 -8.04 -8.97
CA ASP A 51 5.72 -7.49 -8.73
C ASP A 51 5.70 -5.96 -8.82
N SER A 52 4.94 -5.39 -9.76
CA SER A 52 4.83 -3.94 -9.90
C SER A 52 4.19 -3.27 -8.68
N VAL A 53 3.18 -3.91 -8.09
CA VAL A 53 2.52 -3.38 -6.88
C VAL A 53 3.45 -3.43 -5.67
N VAL A 54 4.20 -4.52 -5.50
CA VAL A 54 5.18 -4.65 -4.42
C VAL A 54 6.32 -3.63 -4.59
N GLU A 55 6.81 -3.43 -5.81
CA GLU A 55 7.83 -2.41 -6.12
C GLU A 55 7.34 -0.98 -5.79
N LYS A 56 6.10 -0.64 -6.17
CA LYS A 56 5.49 0.66 -5.82
C LYS A 56 5.37 0.85 -4.31
N ALA A 57 4.95 -0.20 -3.59
CA ALA A 57 4.88 -0.16 -2.13
C ALA A 57 6.26 0.07 -1.49
N ARG A 58 7.32 -0.58 -1.99
CA ARG A 58 8.71 -0.37 -1.52
C ARG A 58 9.23 1.04 -1.81
N ALA A 59 8.86 1.61 -2.95
CA ALA A 59 9.22 2.99 -3.29
C ALA A 59 8.59 3.97 -2.28
N LEU A 60 7.31 3.78 -1.96
CA LEU A 60 6.59 4.54 -0.95
C LEU A 60 7.19 4.36 0.45
N GLU A 61 7.51 3.13 0.85
CA GLU A 61 8.19 2.83 2.12
C GLU A 61 9.47 3.66 2.26
N THR A 62 10.27 3.73 1.19
CA THR A 62 11.53 4.48 1.16
C THR A 62 11.29 5.99 1.30
N SER A 63 10.29 6.54 0.62
CA SER A 63 9.90 7.95 0.75
C SER A 63 9.44 8.29 2.18
N PHE A 64 8.67 7.40 2.80
CA PHE A 64 8.17 7.61 4.16
C PHE A 64 9.22 7.34 5.24
N ALA A 65 10.26 6.55 4.99
CA ALA A 65 11.27 6.21 5.98
C ALA A 65 12.00 7.45 6.54
N SER A 66 12.18 8.49 5.72
CA SER A 66 12.82 9.74 6.13
C SER A 66 11.87 10.73 6.82
N GLU A 67 10.61 10.79 6.37
CA GLU A 67 9.69 11.88 6.72
C GLU A 67 8.58 11.44 7.67
N HIS A 68 8.11 10.19 7.53
CA HIS A 68 6.94 9.66 8.23
C HIS A 68 7.13 8.20 8.69
N PRO A 69 7.91 7.96 9.76
CA PRO A 69 8.22 6.61 10.24
C PRO A 69 6.98 5.81 10.69
N THR A 70 5.88 6.48 11.04
CA THR A 70 4.61 5.80 11.31
C THR A 70 3.99 5.23 10.04
N ILE A 71 4.01 5.99 8.95
CA ILE A 71 3.45 5.60 7.64
C ILE A 71 4.31 4.50 7.01
N GLU A 72 5.64 4.62 7.11
CA GLU A 72 6.59 3.57 6.69
C GLU A 72 6.21 2.20 7.29
N ARG A 73 5.96 2.13 8.60
CA ARG A 73 5.57 0.88 9.25
C ARG A 73 4.30 0.28 8.66
N PHE A 74 3.29 1.11 8.38
CA PHE A 74 2.05 0.64 7.76
C PHE A 74 2.29 0.11 6.35
N VAL A 75 3.08 0.81 5.53
CA VAL A 75 3.44 0.35 4.19
C VAL A 75 4.23 -0.96 4.25
N ARG A 76 5.17 -1.09 5.20
CA ARG A 76 5.92 -2.33 5.39
C ARG A 76 5.03 -3.51 5.78
N GLU A 77 4.05 -3.28 6.66
CA GLU A 77 3.06 -4.31 7.00
C GLU A 77 2.19 -4.71 5.79
N VAL A 78 1.86 -3.76 4.90
CA VAL A 78 1.17 -4.06 3.64
C VAL A 78 2.06 -4.92 2.73
N ILE A 79 3.35 -4.57 2.57
CA ILE A 79 4.32 -5.36 1.80
C ILE A 79 4.43 -6.79 2.36
N ASP A 80 4.62 -6.93 3.67
CA ASP A 80 4.72 -8.23 4.33
C ASP A 80 3.44 -9.07 4.14
N ALA A 81 2.27 -8.42 4.15
CA ALA A 81 1.00 -9.09 3.91
C ALA A 81 0.84 -9.55 2.46
N LEU A 82 1.26 -8.74 1.48
CA LEU A 82 1.29 -9.09 0.06
C LEU A 82 2.21 -10.30 -0.18
N VAL A 83 3.46 -10.23 0.30
CA VAL A 83 4.45 -11.31 0.21
C VAL A 83 3.92 -12.60 0.85
N ARG A 84 3.26 -12.48 2.01
CA ARG A 84 2.68 -13.64 2.70
C ARG A 84 1.52 -14.29 1.96
N MET A 85 0.81 -13.56 1.09
CA MET A 85 -0.18 -14.14 0.20
C MET A 85 0.45 -14.93 -0.97
N GLY A 86 1.77 -14.88 -1.15
CA GLY A 86 2.44 -15.40 -2.33
C GLY A 86 2.24 -14.49 -3.55
N ILE A 87 2.08 -13.19 -3.28
CA ILE A 87 2.03 -12.09 -4.25
C ILE A 87 3.38 -11.39 -4.22
#